data_AF-A0A1I0SXP4-F1
#
_entry.id   AF-A0A1I0SXP4-F1
#
_cell.length_a   1.000
_cell.length_b   1.000
_cell.length_c   1.000
_cell.angle_alpha   90.00
_cell.angle_beta   90.00
_cell.angle_gamma   90.00
#
_symmetry.space_group_name_H-M   'P 1'
#
loop_
_entity.id
_entity.type
_entity.pdbx_description
1 polymer ?
#
loop_
_entity_poly.entity_id
_entity_poly.type
_entity_poly.pdbx_seq_one_letter_code
_entity_poly.pdbx_strand_id
1 'polypeptide(L)'
;MNPDQYTVVINGKPQGPYDLNELKDLNITANTFIRKPGMDDYKEAHAMSELRELLSFTYQKTAPQYFAAFDQRLLASVIDHFIIFGIYTLIILTSYIFIEGKDQRIMAFLVPFPLIFLVKLVYGSIAEAAKSQATIGKKLLNIKVTDLEGSQISFGVSFARNFSKILSVIPVFFGYLYSFLNKKHQCWHDIVANTLVIKDRLI
;
A
#
# COMPACT_ATOMS: atom_id res chain seq x y z
N MET A 1 10.94 7.16 -32.35
CA MET A 1 10.55 5.75 -32.11
C MET A 1 9.12 5.60 -32.59
N ASN A 2 8.81 4.51 -33.30
CA ASN A 2 7.44 4.23 -33.74
C ASN A 2 6.60 3.81 -32.51
N PRO A 3 5.51 4.52 -32.15
CA PRO A 3 4.70 4.18 -30.98
C PRO A 3 4.00 2.80 -31.07
N ASP A 4 3.92 2.24 -32.27
CA ASP A 4 3.16 1.00 -32.55
C ASP A 4 4.00 -0.28 -32.52
N GLN A 5 5.23 -0.20 -32.00
CA GLN A 5 6.11 -1.35 -31.86
C GLN A 5 6.02 -1.99 -30.47
N TYR A 6 6.11 -3.32 -30.40
CA TYR A 6 5.92 -4.10 -29.18
C TYR A 6 7.12 -5.00 -28.92
N THR A 7 7.62 -5.00 -27.68
CA THR A 7 8.55 -6.02 -27.20
C THR A 7 7.77 -7.06 -26.40
N VAL A 8 7.86 -8.32 -26.79
CA VAL A 8 7.13 -9.44 -26.15
C VAL A 8 8.13 -10.36 -25.45
N VAL A 9 7.84 -10.77 -24.22
CA VAL A 9 8.69 -11.74 -23.51
C VAL A 9 8.24 -13.15 -23.85
N ILE A 10 9.05 -13.86 -24.64
CA ILE A 10 8.80 -15.25 -25.05
C ILE A 10 9.90 -16.12 -24.44
N ASN A 11 9.50 -17.16 -23.69
CA ASN A 11 10.41 -18.05 -22.96
C ASN A 11 11.40 -17.30 -22.04
N GLY A 12 10.93 -16.23 -21.39
CA GLY A 12 11.73 -15.43 -20.45
C GLY A 12 12.72 -14.47 -21.10
N LYS A 13 12.75 -14.35 -22.43
CA LYS A 13 13.61 -13.40 -23.16
C LYS A 13 12.76 -12.35 -23.89
N PRO A 14 13.11 -11.07 -23.81
CA PRO A 14 12.45 -10.02 -24.60
C PRO A 14 12.80 -10.20 -26.09
N GLN A 15 11.79 -10.26 -26.94
CA GLN A 15 11.88 -10.37 -28.39
C GLN A 15 11.08 -9.25 -29.07
N GLY A 16 11.45 -8.89 -30.30
CA GLY A 16 10.84 -7.80 -31.07
C GLY A 16 11.88 -6.79 -31.58
N PRO A 17 11.45 -5.60 -32.04
CA PRO A 17 10.08 -5.08 -32.02
C PRO A 17 9.15 -5.80 -33.01
N TYR A 18 7.90 -6.03 -32.60
CA TYR A 18 6.81 -6.53 -33.43
C TYR A 18 5.77 -5.43 -33.68
N ASP A 19 5.16 -5.41 -34.85
CA ASP A 19 3.99 -4.56 -35.11
C ASP A 19 2.70 -5.21 -34.58
N LEU A 20 1.65 -4.41 -34.38
CA LEU A 20 0.38 -4.86 -33.81
C LEU A 20 -0.20 -6.10 -34.53
N ASN A 21 -0.08 -6.16 -35.86
CA ASN A 21 -0.61 -7.29 -36.63
C ASN A 21 0.21 -8.57 -36.46
N GLU A 22 1.53 -8.45 -36.31
CA GLU A 22 2.44 -9.58 -36.11
C GLU A 22 2.20 -10.27 -34.75
N LEU A 23 1.64 -9.54 -33.78
CA LEU A 23 1.27 -10.12 -32.48
C LEU A 23 0.21 -11.21 -32.58
N LYS A 24 -0.62 -11.25 -33.64
CA LYS A 24 -1.63 -12.30 -33.84
C LYS A 24 -1.02 -13.66 -34.18
N ASP A 25 0.13 -13.62 -34.85
CA ASP A 25 0.83 -14.83 -35.29
C ASP A 25 1.72 -15.41 -34.18
N LEU A 26 1.94 -14.64 -33.12
CA LEU A 26 2.61 -15.08 -31.91
C LEU A 26 1.61 -15.80 -30.99
N ASN A 27 2.04 -16.90 -30.36
CA ASN A 27 1.25 -17.62 -29.36
C ASN A 27 1.21 -16.87 -28.02
N ILE A 28 0.66 -15.66 -28.04
CA ILE A 28 0.53 -14.77 -26.88
C ILE A 28 -0.65 -15.23 -26.04
N THR A 29 -0.41 -15.38 -24.74
CA THR A 29 -1.45 -15.62 -23.74
C THR A 29 -1.74 -14.35 -22.95
N ALA A 30 -2.88 -14.28 -22.24
CA ALA A 30 -3.28 -13.15 -21.40
C ALA A 30 -2.16 -12.67 -20.45
N ASN A 31 -1.38 -13.60 -19.89
CA ASN A 31 -0.34 -13.33 -18.89
C ASN A 31 1.05 -13.02 -19.52
N THR A 32 1.12 -12.91 -20.84
CA THR A 32 2.38 -12.64 -21.55
C THR A 32 2.80 -11.20 -21.29
N PHE A 33 4.07 -11.00 -20.91
CA PHE A 33 4.62 -9.67 -20.66
C PHE A 33 4.95 -8.95 -21.97
N ILE A 34 4.38 -7.77 -22.14
CA ILE A 34 4.50 -6.94 -23.34
C ILE A 34 4.84 -5.49 -22.93
N ARG A 35 5.68 -4.83 -23.73
CA ARG A 35 6.10 -3.43 -23.52
C ARG A 35 6.05 -2.64 -24.82
N LYS A 36 5.47 -1.42 -24.77
CA LYS A 36 5.54 -0.41 -25.84
C LYS A 36 6.67 0.59 -25.59
N PRO A 37 7.23 1.24 -26.63
CA PRO A 37 8.10 2.40 -26.49
C PRO A 37 7.47 3.47 -25.59
N GLY A 38 8.23 3.96 -24.61
CA GLY A 38 7.74 4.94 -23.62
C GLY A 38 7.08 4.34 -22.38
N MET A 39 6.96 3.01 -22.26
CA MET A 39 6.58 2.36 -21.01
C MET A 39 7.79 2.06 -20.14
N ASP A 40 7.70 2.37 -18.84
CA ASP A 40 8.76 2.11 -17.85
C ASP A 40 8.99 0.62 -17.57
N ASP A 41 7.94 -0.20 -17.66
CA ASP A 41 8.00 -1.62 -17.34
C ASP A 41 7.05 -2.44 -18.22
N TYR A 42 7.27 -3.76 -18.27
CA TYR A 42 6.38 -4.69 -18.94
C TYR A 42 5.03 -4.78 -18.21
N LYS A 43 3.97 -4.96 -18.99
CA LYS A 43 2.61 -5.24 -18.52
C LYS A 43 2.11 -6.53 -19.14
N GLU A 44 1.23 -7.24 -18.44
CA GLU A 44 0.57 -8.41 -18.99
C GLU A 44 -0.36 -8.01 -20.15
N ALA A 45 -0.48 -8.87 -21.16
CA ALA A 45 -1.23 -8.58 -22.38
C ALA A 45 -2.69 -8.21 -22.10
N HIS A 46 -3.36 -8.87 -21.14
CA HIS A 46 -4.75 -8.55 -20.77
C HIS A 46 -4.93 -7.17 -20.12
N ALA A 47 -3.85 -6.56 -19.63
CA ALA A 47 -3.89 -5.22 -19.04
C ALA A 47 -3.97 -4.11 -20.09
N MET A 48 -3.64 -4.41 -21.36
CA MET A 48 -3.73 -3.45 -22.47
C MET A 48 -5.05 -3.63 -23.22
N SER A 49 -5.87 -2.57 -23.29
CA SER A 49 -7.18 -2.62 -23.96
C SER A 49 -7.09 -3.04 -25.42
N GLU A 50 -6.12 -2.49 -26.15
CA GLU A 50 -5.89 -2.77 -27.57
C GLU A 50 -5.56 -4.25 -27.81
N LEU A 51 -4.76 -4.87 -26.93
CA LEU A 51 -4.40 -6.29 -27.04
C LEU A 51 -5.57 -7.20 -26.65
N ARG A 52 -6.41 -6.78 -25.70
CA ARG A 52 -7.65 -7.50 -25.39
C ARG A 52 -8.58 -7.55 -26.59
N GLU A 53 -8.75 -6.42 -27.28
CA GLU A 53 -9.57 -6.35 -28.49
C GLU A 53 -8.97 -7.19 -29.63
N LEU A 54 -7.65 -7.12 -29.80
CA LEU A 54 -6.94 -7.83 -30.87
C LEU A 54 -6.93 -9.36 -30.69
N LEU A 55 -6.64 -9.82 -29.47
CA LEU A 55 -6.41 -11.23 -29.14
C LEU A 55 -7.61 -11.86 -28.40
N SER A 56 -8.72 -11.12 -28.27
CA SER A 56 -9.95 -11.56 -27.61
C SER A 56 -9.76 -11.98 -26.15
N PHE A 57 -8.93 -11.26 -25.39
CA PHE A 57 -8.73 -11.51 -23.96
C PHE A 57 -9.77 -10.79 -23.09
N THR A 58 -10.23 -11.45 -22.03
CA THR A 58 -10.96 -10.80 -20.94
C THR A 58 -9.99 -10.11 -19.99
N TYR A 59 -10.35 -8.95 -19.45
CA TYR A 59 -9.57 -8.32 -18.38
C TYR A 59 -9.54 -9.22 -17.14
N GLN A 60 -8.35 -9.49 -16.63
CA GLN A 60 -8.17 -10.21 -15.37
C GLN A 60 -7.48 -9.28 -14.38
N LYS A 61 -7.94 -9.24 -13.14
CA LYS A 61 -7.27 -8.44 -12.11
C LYS A 61 -5.98 -9.16 -11.72
N THR A 62 -4.84 -8.53 -11.99
CA THR A 62 -3.55 -9.10 -11.66
C THR A 62 -3.33 -9.11 -10.15
N ALA A 63 -2.83 -10.23 -9.64
CA ALA A 63 -2.42 -10.31 -8.25
C ALA A 63 -1.30 -9.29 -7.98
N PRO A 64 -1.28 -8.63 -6.81
CA PRO A 64 -0.23 -7.68 -6.51
C PRO A 64 1.15 -8.35 -6.50
N GLN A 65 2.11 -7.77 -7.22
CA GLN A 65 3.46 -8.31 -7.35
C GLN A 65 4.49 -7.58 -6.47
N TYR A 66 4.22 -6.30 -6.16
CA TYR A 66 5.13 -5.45 -5.39
C TYR A 66 4.56 -5.19 -4.00
N PHE A 67 5.18 -5.83 -3.00
CA PHE A 67 4.81 -5.66 -1.60
C PHE A 67 5.70 -4.61 -0.93
N ALA A 68 5.10 -3.81 -0.05
CA ALA A 68 5.84 -2.86 0.75
C ALA A 68 6.64 -3.58 1.82
N ALA A 69 7.96 -3.40 1.80
CA ALA A 69 8.85 -3.97 2.80
C ALA A 69 8.63 -3.33 4.19
N PHE A 70 9.14 -4.00 5.22
CA PHE A 70 8.93 -3.59 6.62
C PHE A 70 9.42 -2.16 6.92
N ASP A 71 10.57 -1.76 6.36
CA ASP A 71 11.18 -0.45 6.50
C ASP A 71 10.27 0.68 5.98
N GLN A 72 9.66 0.51 4.80
CA GLN A 72 8.71 1.47 4.26
C GLN A 72 7.47 1.60 5.14
N ARG A 73 7.00 0.46 5.67
CA ARG A 73 5.84 0.42 6.58
C ARG A 73 6.16 1.08 7.92
N LEU A 74 7.37 0.88 8.43
CA LEU A 74 7.88 1.51 9.65
C LEU A 74 7.99 3.03 9.46
N LEU A 75 8.64 3.47 8.39
CA LEU A 75 8.81 4.90 8.08
C LEU A 75 7.46 5.60 7.90
N ALA A 76 6.50 4.99 7.19
CA ALA A 76 5.14 5.51 7.10
C ALA A 76 4.50 5.68 8.48
N SER A 77 4.66 4.68 9.36
CA SER A 77 4.13 4.80 10.73
C SER A 77 4.85 5.87 11.54
N VAL A 78 6.16 6.09 11.35
CA VAL A 78 6.90 7.17 12.03
C VAL A 78 6.37 8.53 11.58
N ILE A 79 6.16 8.72 10.28
CA ILE A 79 5.58 9.97 9.73
C ILE A 79 4.19 10.22 10.31
N ASP A 80 3.32 9.19 10.33
CA ASP A 80 1.98 9.33 10.89
C ASP A 80 2.02 9.71 12.39
N HIS A 81 2.91 9.10 13.19
CA HIS A 81 3.05 9.49 14.60
C HIS A 81 3.59 10.90 14.75
N PHE A 82 4.56 11.31 13.93
CA PHE A 82 5.12 12.65 13.99
C PHE A 82 4.04 13.71 13.72
N ILE A 83 3.19 13.49 12.71
CA ILE A 83 2.07 14.37 12.39
C ILE A 83 1.05 14.42 13.53
N ILE A 84 0.61 13.27 14.03
CA ILE A 84 -0.39 13.21 15.13
C ILE A 84 0.17 13.85 16.40
N PHE A 85 1.43 13.57 16.73
CA PHE A 85 2.11 14.14 17.89
C PHE A 85 2.28 15.65 17.74
N GLY A 86 2.67 16.14 16.56
CA GLY A 86 2.76 17.58 16.29
C GLY A 86 1.42 18.31 16.48
N ILE A 87 0.33 17.75 15.94
CA ILE A 87 -1.03 18.31 16.14
C ILE A 87 -1.40 18.30 17.63
N TYR A 88 -1.15 17.18 18.32
CA TYR A 88 -1.39 17.05 19.75
C TYR A 88 -0.60 18.10 20.56
N THR A 89 0.70 18.28 20.28
CA THR A 89 1.53 19.28 20.95
C THR A 89 1.01 20.70 20.71
N LEU A 90 0.62 21.04 19.48
CA LEU A 90 0.02 22.35 19.17
C LEU A 90 -1.25 22.59 19.99
N ILE A 91 -2.15 21.61 20.07
CA ILE A 91 -3.37 21.71 20.88
C ILE A 91 -3.02 21.93 22.37
N ILE A 92 -2.10 21.16 22.93
CA ILE A 92 -1.69 21.32 24.34
C ILE A 92 -1.05 22.69 24.58
N LEU A 93 -0.19 23.17 23.69
CA LEU A 93 0.43 24.50 23.84
C LEU A 93 -0.61 25.62 23.82
N THR A 94 -1.65 25.52 22.98
CA THR A 94 -2.75 26.50 23.00
C THR A 94 -3.54 26.47 24.31
N SER A 95 -3.69 25.29 24.93
CA SER A 95 -4.36 25.17 26.23
C SER A 95 -3.60 25.89 27.37
N TYR A 96 -2.28 26.06 27.23
CA TYR A 96 -1.45 26.72 28.25
C TYR A 96 -1.68 28.23 28.34
N ILE A 97 -2.39 28.82 27.38
CA ILE A 97 -2.89 30.20 27.46
C ILE A 97 -3.93 30.33 28.59
N PHE A 98 -4.70 29.27 28.83
CA PHE A 98 -5.77 29.23 29.82
C PHE A 98 -5.36 28.57 31.14
N ILE A 99 -4.18 27.94 31.17
CA ILE A 99 -3.69 27.18 32.32
C ILE A 99 -2.37 27.79 32.77
N GLU A 100 -2.32 28.36 33.97
CA GLU A 100 -1.12 28.99 34.52
C GLU A 100 -0.32 28.04 35.43
N GLY A 101 -1.00 27.13 36.14
CA GLY A 101 -0.37 26.23 37.10
C GLY A 101 0.54 25.21 36.44
N LYS A 102 1.78 25.09 36.92
CA LYS A 102 2.77 24.10 36.41
C LYS A 102 2.23 22.68 36.47
N ASP A 103 1.65 22.27 37.60
CA ASP A 103 1.11 20.92 37.77
C ASP A 103 -0.09 20.68 36.86
N GLN A 104 -0.95 21.69 36.69
CA GLN A 104 -2.08 21.62 35.77
C GLN A 104 -1.62 21.48 34.31
N ARG A 105 -0.54 22.17 33.90
CA ARG A 105 0.06 22.02 32.55
C ARG A 105 0.63 20.63 32.31
N ILE A 106 1.29 20.06 33.32
CA ILE A 106 1.80 18.68 33.28
C ILE A 106 0.64 17.70 33.12
N MET A 107 -0.42 17.85 33.92
CA MET A 107 -1.60 17.00 33.82
C MET A 107 -2.33 17.16 32.48
N ALA A 108 -2.47 18.40 31.98
CA ALA A 108 -3.06 18.67 30.69
C ALA A 108 -2.31 18.02 29.53
N PHE A 109 -0.99 17.82 29.66
CA PHE A 109 -0.21 17.02 28.73
C PHE A 109 -0.42 15.52 28.98
N LEU A 110 -0.10 15.01 30.17
CA LEU A 110 -0.04 13.57 30.42
C LEU A 110 -1.39 12.84 30.32
N VAL A 111 -2.47 13.44 30.83
CA VAL A 111 -3.79 12.79 30.89
C VAL A 111 -4.34 12.42 29.50
N PRO A 112 -4.35 13.32 28.49
CA PRO A 112 -4.81 12.97 27.14
C PRO A 112 -3.76 12.23 26.30
N PHE A 113 -2.52 12.04 26.77
CA PHE A 113 -1.46 11.40 25.97
C PHE A 113 -1.87 10.02 25.39
N PRO A 114 -2.54 9.11 26.14
CA PRO A 114 -3.01 7.84 25.59
C PRO A 114 -4.02 7.98 24.44
N LEU A 115 -4.70 9.12 24.31
CA LEU A 115 -5.65 9.40 23.22
C LEU A 115 -4.96 9.35 21.85
N ILE A 116 -3.66 9.60 21.77
CA ILE A 116 -2.88 9.48 20.53
C ILE A 116 -3.04 8.10 19.89
N PHE A 117 -3.03 7.04 20.71
CA PHE A 117 -3.21 5.66 20.21
C PHE A 117 -4.62 5.44 19.65
N LEU A 118 -5.64 5.98 20.32
CA LEU A 118 -7.02 5.89 19.86
C LEU A 118 -7.24 6.68 18.58
N VAL A 119 -6.72 7.91 18.51
CA VAL A 119 -6.73 8.74 17.30
C VAL A 119 -6.07 7.99 16.16
N LYS A 120 -4.87 7.43 16.38
CA LYS A 120 -4.16 6.63 15.36
C LYS A 120 -4.96 5.42 14.89
N LEU A 121 -5.64 4.72 15.81
CA LEU A 121 -6.48 3.57 15.47
C LEU A 121 -7.67 3.98 14.60
N VAL A 122 -8.39 5.03 14.98
CA VAL A 122 -9.55 5.53 14.22
C VAL A 122 -9.11 6.12 12.87
N TYR A 123 -8.15 7.04 12.89
CA TYR A 123 -7.56 7.66 11.71
C TYR A 123 -7.03 6.62 10.72
N GLY A 124 -6.22 5.67 11.21
CA GLY A 124 -5.64 4.61 10.40
C GLY A 124 -6.71 3.74 9.77
N SER A 125 -7.73 3.36 10.55
CA SER A 125 -8.81 2.51 10.06
C SER A 125 -9.63 3.19 8.95
N ILE A 126 -9.96 4.47 9.13
CA ILE A 126 -10.70 5.27 8.14
C ILE A 126 -9.84 5.49 6.89
N ALA A 127 -8.59 5.92 7.05
CA ALA A 127 -7.72 6.27 5.92
C ALA A 127 -7.35 5.05 5.05
N GLU A 128 -7.13 3.89 5.67
CA GLU A 128 -6.86 2.63 4.98
C GLU A 128 -8.11 2.05 4.30
N ALA A 129 -9.32 2.35 4.81
CA ALA A 129 -10.59 1.93 4.20
C ALA A 129 -11.14 2.93 3.17
N ALA A 130 -10.59 4.14 3.09
CA ALA A 130 -10.98 5.15 2.11
C ALA A 130 -10.47 4.79 0.71
N LYS A 131 -10.94 5.53 -0.31
CA LYS A 131 -10.48 5.37 -1.71
C LYS A 131 -8.97 5.48 -1.88
N SER A 132 -8.29 6.22 -1.00
CA SER A 132 -6.83 6.33 -1.03
C SER A 132 -6.10 5.11 -0.47
N GLN A 133 -6.77 4.24 0.29
CA GLN A 133 -6.21 3.01 0.85
C GLN A 133 -4.93 3.20 1.69
N ALA A 134 -4.71 4.41 2.19
CA ALA A 134 -3.43 4.84 2.75
C ALA A 134 -3.62 6.00 3.71
N THR A 135 -2.88 5.95 4.83
CA THR A 135 -2.62 7.10 5.72
C THR A 135 -1.70 8.11 5.03
N ILE A 136 -1.47 9.27 5.65
CA ILE A 136 -0.63 10.32 5.09
C ILE A 136 0.80 9.81 4.92
N GLY A 137 1.38 9.17 5.95
CA GLY A 137 2.71 8.58 5.86
C GLY A 137 2.81 7.52 4.78
N LYS A 138 1.76 6.70 4.62
CA LYS A 138 1.70 5.69 3.54
C LYS A 138 1.59 6.30 2.15
N LYS A 139 0.80 7.36 1.98
CA LYS A 139 0.71 8.13 0.73
C LYS A 139 2.06 8.70 0.34
N LEU A 140 2.79 9.28 1.29
CA LEU A 140 4.13 9.87 1.03
C LEU A 140 5.15 8.83 0.58
N LEU A 141 4.97 7.56 0.95
CA LEU A 141 5.83 6.45 0.51
C LEU A 141 5.25 5.64 -0.66
N ASN A 142 4.13 6.09 -1.24
CA ASN A 142 3.41 5.41 -2.32
C ASN A 142 3.08 3.95 -1.97
N ILE A 143 2.63 3.69 -0.74
CA ILE A 143 2.18 2.37 -0.30
C ILE A 143 0.71 2.41 0.11
N LYS A 144 -0.02 1.32 -0.14
CA LYS A 144 -1.46 1.20 0.12
C LYS A 144 -1.83 -0.16 0.68
N VAL A 145 -2.93 -0.20 1.44
CA VAL A 145 -3.49 -1.41 2.04
C VAL A 145 -4.61 -1.94 1.17
N THR A 146 -4.52 -3.20 0.79
CA THR A 146 -5.48 -3.87 -0.07
C THR A 146 -5.92 -5.20 0.51
N ASP A 147 -6.96 -5.80 -0.07
CA ASP A 147 -7.20 -7.24 0.07
C ASP A 147 -6.12 -8.06 -0.68
N LEU A 148 -6.29 -9.39 -0.72
CA LEU A 148 -5.40 -10.31 -1.42
C LEU A 148 -5.36 -10.11 -2.95
N GLU A 149 -6.39 -9.46 -3.52
CA GLU A 149 -6.55 -9.19 -4.95
C GLU A 149 -6.16 -7.76 -5.33
N GLY A 150 -5.67 -6.94 -4.39
CA GLY A 150 -5.32 -5.55 -4.64
C GLY A 150 -6.50 -4.58 -4.64
N SER A 151 -7.68 -4.96 -4.15
CA SER A 151 -8.87 -4.10 -4.02
C SER A 151 -8.88 -3.31 -2.72
N GLN A 152 -9.73 -2.28 -2.68
CA GLN A 152 -10.05 -1.53 -1.47
C GLN A 152 -10.69 -2.42 -0.41
N ILE A 153 -10.19 -2.33 0.81
CA ILE A 153 -10.74 -3.05 1.97
C ILE A 153 -11.92 -2.29 2.58
N SER A 154 -12.84 -3.03 3.21
CA SER A 154 -13.92 -2.43 3.98
C SER A 154 -13.42 -1.83 5.29
N PHE A 155 -14.20 -0.91 5.87
CA PHE A 155 -13.87 -0.31 7.16
C PHE A 155 -13.73 -1.35 8.29
N GLY A 156 -14.60 -2.36 8.33
CA GLY A 156 -14.52 -3.43 9.34
C GLY A 156 -13.23 -4.24 9.26
N VAL A 157 -12.79 -4.57 8.04
CA VAL A 157 -11.51 -5.27 7.81
C VAL A 157 -10.33 -4.38 8.22
N SER A 158 -10.37 -3.10 7.83
CA SER A 158 -9.34 -2.12 8.21
C SER A 158 -9.26 -1.91 9.72
N PHE A 159 -10.40 -1.85 10.40
CA PHE A 159 -10.48 -1.71 11.86
C PHE A 159 -9.93 -2.95 12.57
N ALA A 160 -10.37 -4.15 12.17
CA ALA A 160 -9.86 -5.40 12.73
C ALA A 160 -8.34 -5.51 12.52
N ARG A 161 -7.85 -5.20 11.33
CA ARG A 161 -6.42 -5.14 11.02
C ARG A 161 -5.66 -4.20 11.95
N ASN A 162 -6.16 -2.97 12.17
CA ASN A 162 -5.51 -2.00 13.03
C ASN A 162 -5.54 -2.40 14.51
N PHE A 163 -6.64 -3.00 14.96
CA PHE A 163 -6.77 -3.53 16.32
C PHE A 163 -5.82 -4.72 16.56
N SER A 164 -5.72 -5.65 15.60
CA SER A 164 -4.82 -6.80 15.65
C SER A 164 -3.33 -6.42 15.65
N LYS A 165 -2.95 -5.16 15.41
CA LYS A 165 -1.56 -4.71 15.60
C LYS A 165 -1.11 -4.88 17.04
N ILE A 166 -2.00 -4.86 18.02
CA ILE A 166 -1.69 -5.15 19.43
C ILE A 166 -1.07 -6.54 19.56
N LEU A 167 -1.63 -7.54 18.87
CA LEU A 167 -1.09 -8.91 18.83
C LEU A 167 0.31 -8.97 18.21
N SER A 168 0.62 -8.05 17.29
CA SER A 168 1.96 -7.96 16.69
C SER A 168 2.98 -7.30 17.62
N VAL A 169 2.54 -6.43 18.55
CA VAL A 169 3.41 -5.71 19.50
C VAL A 169 3.71 -6.56 20.74
N ILE A 170 2.71 -7.26 21.31
CA ILE A 170 2.83 -8.07 22.53
C ILE A 170 4.08 -8.99 22.55
N PRO A 171 4.38 -9.77 21.50
CA PRO A 171 5.56 -10.64 21.47
C PRO A 171 6.83 -9.84 21.10
N VAL A 172 7.05 -8.68 21.72
CA VAL A 172 8.22 -7.82 21.47
C VAL A 172 8.39 -7.51 19.98
N PHE A 173 7.31 -7.06 19.33
CA PHE A 173 7.27 -6.77 17.88
C PHE A 173 7.52 -7.95 16.94
N PHE A 174 7.57 -9.20 17.42
CA PHE A 174 7.83 -10.36 16.58
C PHE A 174 6.79 -10.53 15.46
N GLY A 175 5.53 -10.15 15.71
CA GLY A 175 4.49 -10.18 14.66
C GLY A 175 4.73 -9.21 13.50
N TYR A 176 5.58 -8.19 13.70
CA TYR A 176 6.09 -7.35 12.62
C TYR A 176 7.28 -7.98 11.91
N LEU A 177 8.20 -8.61 12.66
CA LEU A 177 9.38 -9.30 12.09
C LEU A 177 8.99 -10.48 11.19
N TYR A 178 7.81 -11.06 11.39
CA TYR A 178 7.26 -12.07 10.49
C TYR A 178 7.19 -11.61 9.01
N SER A 179 7.15 -10.30 8.76
CA SER A 179 7.23 -9.72 7.41
C SER A 179 8.50 -10.12 6.64
N PHE A 180 9.59 -10.46 7.32
CA PHE A 180 10.82 -10.95 6.68
C PHE A 180 10.76 -12.45 6.32
N LEU A 181 9.82 -13.20 6.90
CA LEU A 181 9.74 -14.65 6.77
C LEU A 181 8.77 -15.11 5.68
N ASN A 182 8.08 -14.19 4.99
CA ASN A 182 7.11 -14.53 3.95
C ASN A 182 7.26 -13.68 2.69
N LYS A 183 6.95 -14.28 1.54
CA LYS A 183 7.10 -13.66 0.20
C LYS A 183 6.21 -12.43 -0.03
N LYS A 184 5.13 -12.29 0.75
CA LYS A 184 4.16 -11.19 0.63
C LYS A 184 4.43 -10.03 1.62
N HIS A 185 5.51 -10.11 2.39
CA HIS A 185 5.86 -9.16 3.45
C HIS A 185 4.74 -8.87 4.46
N GLN A 186 3.85 -9.85 4.71
CA GLN A 186 2.73 -9.71 5.63
C GLN A 186 3.18 -9.76 7.09
N CYS A 187 2.61 -8.91 7.93
CA CYS A 187 2.67 -9.03 9.38
C CYS A 187 1.50 -9.88 9.90
N TRP A 188 1.52 -10.33 11.15
CA TRP A 188 0.42 -11.13 11.71
C TRP A 188 -0.95 -10.44 11.61
N HIS A 189 -1.01 -9.13 11.87
CA HIS A 189 -2.24 -8.36 11.72
C HIS A 189 -2.74 -8.31 10.27
N ASP A 190 -1.86 -8.39 9.28
CA ASP A 190 -2.28 -8.46 7.88
C ASP A 190 -2.87 -9.81 7.54
N ILE A 191 -2.27 -10.89 8.05
CA ILE A 191 -2.71 -12.27 7.83
C ILE A 191 -4.09 -12.47 8.45
N VAL A 192 -4.27 -12.04 9.71
CA VAL A 192 -5.57 -12.13 10.42
C VAL A 192 -6.68 -11.39 9.65
N ALA A 193 -6.34 -10.28 9.00
CA ALA A 193 -7.30 -9.47 8.25
C ALA A 193 -7.39 -9.83 6.75
N ASN A 194 -6.65 -10.84 6.26
CA ASN A 194 -6.53 -11.17 4.84
C ASN A 194 -6.18 -9.95 3.95
N THR A 195 -5.21 -9.15 4.40
CA THR A 195 -4.79 -7.92 3.73
C THR A 195 -3.34 -7.98 3.26
N LEU A 196 -3.01 -7.09 2.33
CA LEU A 196 -1.66 -6.86 1.80
C LEU A 196 -1.33 -5.37 1.91
N VAL A 197 -0.03 -5.07 1.98
CA VAL A 197 0.46 -3.71 1.76
C VAL A 197 1.29 -3.73 0.51
N ILE A 198 0.83 -2.99 -0.50
CA ILE A 198 1.43 -2.99 -1.83
C ILE A 198 2.03 -1.62 -2.10
N LYS A 199 3.10 -1.60 -2.89
CA LYS A 199 3.74 -0.36 -3.34
C LYS A 199 3.14 -0.01 -4.70
N ASP A 200 2.63 1.21 -4.84
CA ASP A 200 2.20 1.69 -6.15
C ASP A 200 3.43 1.75 -7.06
N ARG A 201 3.28 1.21 -8.28
CA ARG A 201 4.24 1.51 -9.34
C ARG A 201 4.16 3.02 -9.54
N LEU A 202 5.29 3.71 -9.42
CA LEU A 202 5.42 5.03 -10.04
C LEU A 202 5.06 4.81 -11.51
N ILE A 203 3.92 5.36 -11.94
CA ILE A 203 3.53 5.50 -13.33
C ILE A 203 4.24 6.72 -13.88
#